data_AF-A0A9W9KJI0-F1
#
_entry.id   AF-A0A9W9KJI0-F1
#
_cell.length_a   1.000
_cell.length_b   1.000
_cell.length_c   1.000
_cell.angle_alpha   90.00
_cell.angle_beta   90.00
_cell.angle_gamma   90.00
#
_symmetry.space_group_name_H-M   'P 1'
#
loop_
_entity.id
_entity.type
_entity.pdbx_description
1 polymer ?
#
loop_
_entity_poly.entity_id
_entity_poly.type
_entity_poly.pdbx_seq_one_letter_code
_entity_poly.pdbx_strand_id
1 'polypeptide(L)'
;MRHILLHPQLRSALSKSAQRDLRSQIWIRFKSQIPRPSKRHEPTASEPTPKELNQTPTRSPASTNAAKRNLRKGPPERILVYYGGTGRAMFLGIVRVTTILLFGAACLIVAPSCYTDDNAWYITPLVIVGGAMPMLFVAYTSAPYVNFVHLALPSFARRSREAAVHYAKNLPPTATLYLNTMRFNTIPRTIPVRLGDVMPDKHAVRPVKFQNTNPAKRPWWMGKHPTQFFTTDRSQPGRQSTAFYPEAWPDIYRRIQSNSLGKR
;
A
#
# COMPACT_ATOMS: atom_id res chain seq x y z
N MET A 1 5.15 -33.32 -30.04
CA MET A 1 3.70 -32.99 -30.17
C MET A 1 2.95 -33.48 -28.93
N ARG A 2 2.62 -32.60 -27.97
CA ARG A 2 1.62 -32.86 -26.93
C ARG A 2 0.92 -31.55 -26.56
N HIS A 3 -0.18 -31.25 -27.24
CA HIS A 3 -1.13 -30.23 -26.85
C HIS A 3 -1.88 -30.71 -25.60
N ILE A 4 -1.73 -29.99 -24.49
CA ILE A 4 -2.58 -30.16 -23.31
C ILE A 4 -3.83 -29.30 -23.55
N LEU A 5 -4.84 -29.94 -24.13
CA LEU A 5 -6.20 -29.40 -24.20
C LEU A 5 -6.79 -29.40 -22.79
N LEU A 6 -6.93 -28.21 -22.22
CA LEU A 6 -7.75 -27.97 -21.03
C LEU A 6 -9.22 -28.24 -21.39
N HIS A 7 -9.65 -29.44 -21.04
CA HIS A 7 -10.98 -29.98 -21.31
C HIS A 7 -12.08 -29.14 -20.62
N PRO A 8 -13.18 -28.77 -21.30
CA PRO A 8 -14.26 -27.94 -20.75
C PRO A 8 -15.09 -28.59 -19.62
N GLN A 9 -14.83 -29.85 -19.29
CA GLN A 9 -15.59 -30.64 -18.31
C GLN A 9 -15.19 -30.39 -16.84
N LEU A 10 -14.11 -29.65 -16.56
CA LEU A 10 -13.74 -29.31 -15.18
C LEU A 10 -14.58 -28.17 -14.58
N ARG A 11 -15.48 -27.55 -15.36
CA ARG A 11 -16.36 -26.46 -14.90
C ARG A 11 -17.63 -26.92 -14.18
N SER A 12 -18.04 -28.17 -14.33
CA SER A 12 -19.28 -28.70 -13.74
C SER A 12 -19.08 -29.41 -12.38
N ALA A 13 -17.83 -29.69 -11.98
CA ALA A 13 -17.54 -30.42 -10.74
C ALA A 13 -17.48 -29.53 -9.47
N LEU A 14 -17.62 -28.21 -9.60
CA LEU A 14 -17.62 -27.29 -8.47
C LEU A 14 -19.04 -26.91 -8.07
N SER A 15 -19.42 -27.31 -6.86
CA SER A 15 -20.68 -26.92 -6.22
C SER A 15 -20.89 -25.40 -6.32
N LYS A 16 -22.16 -24.99 -6.53
CA LYS A 16 -22.56 -23.57 -6.62
C LYS A 16 -22.10 -22.76 -5.40
N SER A 17 -21.95 -23.39 -4.23
CA SER A 17 -21.40 -22.74 -3.02
C SER A 17 -19.90 -22.48 -3.13
N ALA A 18 -19.12 -23.43 -3.64
CA ALA A 18 -17.68 -23.29 -3.86
C ALA A 18 -17.37 -22.24 -4.95
N GLN A 19 -18.18 -22.18 -6.00
CA GLN A 19 -18.09 -21.10 -7.00
C GLN A 19 -18.45 -19.73 -6.43
N ARG A 20 -19.42 -19.65 -5.52
CA ARG A 20 -19.80 -18.39 -4.84
C ARG A 20 -18.70 -17.92 -3.91
N ASP A 21 -18.02 -18.84 -3.22
CA ASP A 21 -16.93 -18.52 -2.30
C ASP A 21 -15.64 -18.14 -3.04
N LEU A 22 -15.33 -18.81 -4.17
CA LEU A 22 -14.24 -18.36 -5.03
C LEU A 22 -14.52 -16.96 -5.60
N ARG A 23 -15.74 -16.71 -6.09
CA ARG A 23 -16.14 -15.38 -6.57
C ARG A 23 -16.09 -14.35 -5.44
N SER A 24 -16.61 -14.66 -4.25
CA SER A 24 -16.57 -13.73 -3.10
C SER A 24 -15.13 -13.38 -2.74
N GLN A 25 -14.20 -14.35 -2.71
CA GLN A 25 -12.80 -14.10 -2.40
C GLN A 25 -12.08 -13.29 -3.49
N ILE A 26 -12.39 -13.51 -4.77
CA ILE A 26 -11.82 -12.75 -5.88
C ILE A 26 -12.30 -11.30 -5.84
N TRP A 27 -13.59 -11.05 -5.54
CA TRP A 27 -14.14 -9.70 -5.38
C TRP A 27 -13.71 -9.02 -4.07
N ILE A 28 -13.46 -9.76 -3.00
CA ILE A 28 -12.89 -9.22 -1.75
C ILE A 28 -11.42 -8.82 -1.95
N ARG A 29 -10.65 -9.54 -2.79
CA ARG A 29 -9.26 -9.16 -3.11
C ARG A 29 -9.13 -7.99 -4.07
N PHE A 30 -10.06 -7.82 -5.02
CA PHE A 30 -10.07 -6.66 -5.93
C PHE A 30 -10.70 -5.40 -5.33
N LYS A 31 -11.33 -5.52 -4.16
CA LYS A 31 -11.68 -4.38 -3.31
C LYS A 31 -10.42 -3.86 -2.64
N SER A 32 -9.58 -3.24 -3.45
CA SER A 32 -8.48 -2.39 -3.04
C SER A 32 -8.94 -1.53 -1.86
N GLN A 33 -8.15 -1.56 -0.78
CA GLN A 33 -8.20 -0.58 0.30
C GLN A 33 -7.75 0.78 -0.25
N ILE A 34 -8.53 1.33 -1.18
CA ILE A 34 -8.74 2.76 -1.27
C ILE A 34 -9.62 3.08 -0.06
N PRO A 35 -9.31 4.08 0.79
CA PRO A 35 -10.17 4.41 1.92
C PRO A 35 -11.57 4.74 1.38
N ARG A 36 -12.54 3.85 1.62
CA ARG A 36 -13.94 4.09 1.25
C ARG A 36 -14.44 5.19 2.21
N PRO A 37 -14.83 6.38 1.72
CA PRO A 37 -15.33 7.42 2.59
C PRO A 37 -16.69 6.99 3.16
N SER A 38 -16.80 7.04 4.48
CA SER A 38 -18.07 7.02 5.19
C SER A 38 -18.84 8.29 4.79
N LYS A 39 -19.81 8.18 3.87
CA LYS A 39 -20.83 9.22 3.68
C LYS A 39 -21.71 9.23 4.92
N ARG A 40 -21.52 10.21 5.79
CA ARG A 40 -22.56 10.65 6.73
C ARG A 40 -22.42 12.15 6.94
N HIS A 41 -23.57 12.82 6.90
CA HIS A 41 -23.81 14.26 7.02
C HIS A 41 -23.79 15.02 5.69
N GLU A 42 -24.88 14.87 4.96
CA GLU A 42 -25.47 15.95 4.16
C GLU A 42 -26.49 16.64 5.09
N PRO A 43 -26.40 17.96 5.34
CA PRO A 43 -27.47 18.70 6.00
C PRO A 43 -28.50 19.10 4.92
N THR A 44 -29.58 18.32 4.82
CA THR A 44 -30.75 18.71 4.05
C THR A 44 -31.49 19.81 4.82
N ALA A 45 -31.62 20.97 4.18
CA ALA A 45 -32.42 22.09 4.66
C ALA A 45 -33.89 21.68 4.85
N SER A 46 -34.48 22.25 5.89
CA SER A 46 -35.81 22.01 6.44
C SER A 46 -36.94 22.70 5.68
N GLU A 47 -38.07 22.00 5.51
CA GLU A 47 -39.46 22.53 5.57
C GLU A 47 -40.47 21.37 5.75
N PRO A 48 -41.72 21.60 6.23
CA PRO A 48 -42.31 20.79 7.29
C PRO A 48 -43.65 20.06 6.97
N THR A 49 -43.96 19.07 7.84
CA THR A 49 -45.30 18.57 8.27
C THR A 49 -46.19 17.73 7.30
N PRO A 50 -47.21 16.97 7.79
CA PRO A 50 -47.32 16.07 8.97
C PRO A 50 -48.07 14.73 8.69
N LYS A 51 -48.33 13.92 9.75
CA LYS A 51 -49.19 12.70 9.88
C LYS A 51 -48.42 11.38 9.68
N GLU A 52 -48.60 10.28 10.42
CA GLU A 52 -49.68 9.79 11.29
C GLU A 52 -49.14 8.68 12.22
N LEU A 53 -49.85 8.45 13.31
CA LEU A 53 -49.66 7.49 14.39
C LEU A 53 -49.84 6.01 13.92
N ASN A 54 -48.93 5.09 14.29
CA ASN A 54 -49.30 3.77 14.85
C ASN A 54 -48.10 2.92 15.32
N GLN A 55 -48.23 2.42 16.55
CA GLN A 55 -47.33 1.50 17.27
C GLN A 55 -47.53 0.06 16.74
N THR A 56 -46.55 -0.84 16.71
CA THR A 56 -46.23 -1.83 17.79
C THR A 56 -45.03 -2.74 17.37
N PRO A 57 -44.43 -3.55 18.29
CA PRO A 57 -42.99 -3.79 18.36
C PRO A 57 -42.54 -5.13 17.76
N THR A 58 -41.33 -5.19 17.20
CA THR A 58 -40.62 -6.47 16.97
C THR A 58 -39.23 -6.40 17.58
N ARG A 59 -39.10 -7.05 18.74
CA ARG A 59 -37.86 -7.33 19.45
C ARG A 59 -37.00 -8.26 18.58
N SER A 60 -35.91 -7.73 18.02
CA SER A 60 -34.82 -8.54 17.46
C SER A 60 -33.51 -8.24 18.19
N PRO A 61 -32.84 -9.24 18.79
CA PRO A 61 -31.60 -9.06 19.52
C PRO A 61 -30.42 -9.17 18.55
N ALA A 62 -29.71 -8.07 18.32
CA ALA A 62 -28.37 -8.09 17.73
C ALA A 62 -27.54 -6.86 18.15
N SER A 63 -27.52 -6.62 19.45
CA SER A 63 -26.62 -5.70 20.12
C SER A 63 -25.20 -6.30 20.23
N THR A 64 -24.41 -6.28 19.16
CA THR A 64 -22.96 -6.52 19.27
C THR A 64 -22.09 -5.65 18.36
N ASN A 65 -22.63 -5.07 17.28
CA ASN A 65 -21.86 -4.21 16.38
C ASN A 65 -21.95 -2.71 16.70
N ALA A 66 -23.01 -2.25 17.36
CA ALA A 66 -23.16 -0.85 17.77
C ALA A 66 -22.27 -0.49 18.99
N ALA A 67 -22.01 -1.45 19.88
CA ALA A 67 -21.20 -1.22 21.09
C ALA A 67 -19.72 -0.95 20.79
N LYS A 68 -19.16 -1.52 19.70
CA LYS A 68 -17.78 -1.26 19.27
C LYS A 68 -17.56 0.14 18.67
N ARG A 69 -18.64 0.85 18.32
CA ARG A 69 -18.57 2.18 17.71
C ARG A 69 -18.51 3.30 18.74
N ASN A 70 -19.05 3.07 19.94
CA ASN A 70 -19.16 4.08 21.00
C ASN A 70 -18.01 4.06 22.03
N LEU A 71 -17.19 2.99 22.07
CA LEU A 71 -16.02 2.91 22.97
C LEU A 71 -14.75 3.56 22.39
N ARG A 72 -14.75 3.94 21.11
CA ARG A 72 -13.58 4.52 20.42
C ARG A 72 -13.74 6.03 20.26
N LYS A 73 -13.75 6.77 21.37
CA LYS A 73 -13.68 8.23 21.34
C LYS A 73 -12.24 8.75 21.21
N GLY A 74 -11.25 7.85 21.26
CA GLY A 74 -9.81 8.16 21.13
C GLY A 74 -9.22 7.79 19.75
N PRO A 75 -8.02 8.30 19.42
CA PRO A 75 -7.30 7.97 18.18
C PRO A 75 -7.11 6.45 17.97
N PRO A 76 -7.09 5.98 16.71
CA PRO A 76 -6.89 4.57 16.41
C PRO A 76 -5.49 4.09 16.82
N GLU A 77 -5.34 2.77 16.96
CA GLU A 77 -4.06 2.10 17.24
C GLU A 77 -2.94 2.44 16.27
N ARG A 78 -3.30 2.75 15.02
CA ARG A 78 -2.38 3.12 13.96
C ARG A 78 -2.82 4.45 13.40
N ILE A 79 -2.04 5.49 13.63
CA ILE A 79 -2.28 6.79 13.00
C ILE A 79 -1.48 6.87 11.71
N LEU A 80 -2.04 7.50 10.69
CA LEU A 80 -1.35 7.83 9.46
C LEU A 80 -0.56 9.12 9.68
N VAL A 81 0.76 9.05 9.57
CA VAL A 81 1.65 10.19 9.78
C VAL A 81 2.14 10.75 8.44
N TYR A 82 2.47 9.87 7.50
CA TYR A 82 2.98 10.27 6.20
C TYR A 82 2.05 9.84 5.09
N TYR A 83 1.83 10.78 4.15
CA TYR A 83 1.18 10.53 2.89
C TYR A 83 2.08 10.95 1.73
N GLY A 84 2.45 9.99 0.88
CA GLY A 84 3.32 10.21 -0.29
C GLY A 84 2.65 10.91 -1.47
N GLY A 85 1.31 11.03 -1.43
CA GLY A 85 0.48 11.62 -2.47
C GLY A 85 -0.01 10.61 -3.51
N THR A 86 -1.28 10.72 -3.93
CA THR A 86 -1.85 9.85 -4.98
C THR A 86 -1.16 10.05 -6.32
N GLY A 87 -0.88 11.31 -6.69
CA GLY A 87 -0.38 11.65 -8.03
C GLY A 87 0.93 10.94 -8.37
N ARG A 88 1.90 10.93 -7.44
CA ARG A 88 3.18 10.22 -7.64
C ARG A 88 3.01 8.71 -7.71
N ALA A 89 2.16 8.14 -6.86
CA ALA A 89 1.86 6.71 -6.90
C ALA A 89 1.16 6.31 -8.22
N MET A 90 0.23 7.15 -8.71
CA MET A 90 -0.49 6.94 -9.97
C MET A 90 0.42 7.11 -11.18
N PHE A 91 1.26 8.16 -11.21
CA PHE A 91 2.28 8.36 -12.22
C PHE A 91 3.22 7.15 -12.31
N LEU A 92 3.71 6.68 -11.18
CA LEU A 92 4.57 5.50 -11.11
C LEU A 92 3.85 4.23 -11.59
N GLY A 93 2.55 4.12 -11.30
CA GLY A 93 1.69 3.07 -11.84
C GLY A 93 1.60 3.13 -13.36
N ILE A 94 1.31 4.31 -13.93
CA ILE A 94 1.21 4.51 -15.39
C ILE A 94 2.54 4.17 -16.05
N VAL A 95 3.66 4.71 -15.56
CA VAL A 95 5.01 4.45 -16.12
C VAL A 95 5.35 2.96 -16.10
N ARG A 96 4.98 2.23 -15.04
CA ARG A 96 5.15 0.76 -14.97
C ARG A 96 4.30 0.04 -16.02
N VAL A 97 3.03 0.43 -16.18
CA VAL A 97 2.16 -0.20 -17.19
C VAL A 97 2.68 0.08 -18.60
N THR A 98 3.05 1.33 -18.91
CA THR A 98 3.59 1.71 -20.22
C THR A 98 4.86 0.92 -20.55
N THR A 99 5.80 0.80 -19.61
CA THR A 99 7.04 0.03 -19.86
C THR A 99 6.80 -1.47 -20.05
N ILE A 100 5.84 -2.06 -19.35
CA ILE A 100 5.43 -3.45 -19.58
C ILE A 100 4.79 -3.63 -20.96
N LEU A 101 3.96 -2.67 -21.39
CA LEU A 101 3.34 -2.70 -22.73
C LEU A 101 4.38 -2.56 -23.83
N LEU A 102 5.34 -1.65 -23.68
CA LEU A 102 6.45 -1.49 -24.62
C LEU A 102 7.30 -2.76 -24.71
N PHE A 103 7.61 -3.39 -23.57
CA PHE A 103 8.31 -4.67 -23.55
C PHE A 103 7.49 -5.78 -24.23
N GLY A 104 6.18 -5.83 -23.98
CA GLY A 104 5.27 -6.76 -24.64
C GLY A 104 5.23 -6.57 -26.15
N ALA A 105 5.16 -5.33 -26.64
CA ALA A 105 5.21 -5.02 -28.07
C ALA A 105 6.56 -5.42 -28.68
N ALA A 106 7.67 -5.15 -27.99
CA ALA A 106 9.00 -5.58 -28.43
C ALA A 106 9.08 -7.12 -28.55
N CYS A 107 8.51 -7.87 -27.60
CA CYS A 107 8.54 -9.33 -27.63
C CYS A 107 7.55 -9.97 -28.60
N LEU A 108 6.37 -9.37 -28.81
CA LEU A 108 5.29 -9.99 -29.60
C LEU A 108 5.25 -9.51 -31.06
N ILE A 109 5.77 -8.31 -31.35
CA ILE A 109 5.73 -7.72 -32.70
C ILE A 109 7.14 -7.68 -33.28
N VAL A 110 8.08 -7.05 -32.56
CA VAL A 110 9.41 -6.78 -33.11
C VAL A 110 10.27 -8.03 -33.12
N ALA A 111 10.33 -8.78 -32.01
CA ALA A 111 11.18 -9.97 -31.92
C ALA A 111 10.85 -11.04 -32.98
N PRO A 112 9.57 -11.37 -33.28
CA PRO A 112 9.24 -12.28 -34.37
C PRO A 112 9.56 -11.71 -35.75
N SER A 113 9.41 -10.40 -35.96
CA SER A 113 9.76 -9.76 -37.24
C SER A 113 11.26 -9.80 -37.54
N CYS A 114 12.10 -9.84 -36.51
CA CYS A 114 13.55 -9.99 -36.64
C CYS A 114 14.00 -11.45 -36.72
N TYR A 115 13.07 -12.40 -36.58
CA TYR A 115 13.35 -13.83 -36.72
C TYR A 115 13.12 -14.25 -38.19
N THR A 116 13.95 -13.71 -39.06
CA THR A 116 14.04 -14.10 -40.48
C THR A 116 15.48 -14.50 -40.77
N ASP A 117 15.68 -15.39 -41.75
CA ASP A 117 17.01 -15.94 -42.08
C ASP A 117 18.03 -14.86 -42.53
N ASP A 118 17.55 -13.69 -42.94
CA ASP A 118 18.37 -12.53 -43.33
C ASP A 118 18.99 -11.79 -42.13
N ASN A 119 18.43 -11.95 -40.93
CA ASN A 119 18.87 -11.23 -39.74
C ASN A 119 19.86 -12.06 -38.92
N ALA A 120 20.89 -11.40 -38.40
CA ALA A 120 21.84 -12.07 -37.53
C ALA A 120 21.17 -12.57 -36.25
N TRP A 121 21.53 -13.79 -35.81
CA TRP A 121 20.91 -14.50 -34.69
C TRP A 121 20.88 -13.71 -33.36
N TYR A 122 21.74 -12.71 -33.18
CA TYR A 122 21.81 -11.87 -31.99
C TYR A 122 20.83 -10.69 -31.98
N ILE A 123 20.18 -10.36 -33.11
CA ILE A 123 19.26 -9.22 -33.20
C ILE A 123 18.02 -9.47 -32.35
N THR A 124 17.41 -10.65 -32.45
CA THR A 124 16.23 -11.03 -31.65
C THR A 124 16.48 -10.94 -30.13
N PRO A 125 17.53 -11.55 -29.54
CA PRO A 125 17.80 -11.40 -28.12
C PRO A 125 18.17 -9.96 -27.75
N LEU A 126 18.84 -9.20 -28.62
CA LEU A 126 19.18 -7.80 -28.37
C LEU A 126 17.92 -6.93 -28.25
N VAL A 127 16.92 -7.13 -29.12
CA VAL A 127 15.62 -6.44 -29.06
C VAL A 127 14.88 -6.77 -27.76
N ILE A 128 14.89 -8.03 -27.33
CA ILE A 128 14.24 -8.46 -26.08
C ILE A 128 14.93 -7.80 -24.87
N VAL A 129 16.26 -7.83 -24.82
CA VAL A 129 17.04 -7.20 -23.73
C VAL A 129 16.85 -5.68 -23.75
N GLY A 130 16.84 -5.06 -24.93
CA GLY A 130 16.58 -3.63 -25.11
C GLY A 130 15.19 -3.22 -24.62
N GLY A 131 14.16 -4.01 -24.94
CA GLY A 131 12.80 -3.79 -24.46
C GLY A 131 12.64 -4.02 -22.94
N ALA A 132 13.43 -4.93 -22.36
CA ALA A 132 13.41 -5.19 -20.92
C ALA A 132 14.06 -4.06 -20.10
N MET A 133 14.99 -3.30 -20.69
CA MET A 133 15.78 -2.29 -19.99
C MET A 133 14.92 -1.18 -19.36
N PRO A 134 13.97 -0.53 -20.08
CA PRO A 134 13.06 0.44 -19.46
C PRO A 134 12.20 -0.15 -18.34
N MET A 135 11.72 -1.39 -18.52
CA MET A 135 10.90 -2.10 -17.52
C MET A 135 11.71 -2.34 -16.23
N LEU A 136 12.94 -2.84 -16.36
CA LEU A 136 13.85 -3.08 -15.23
C LEU A 136 14.27 -1.78 -14.55
N PHE A 137 14.56 -0.73 -15.32
CA PHE A 137 14.93 0.58 -14.79
C PHE A 137 13.81 1.18 -13.94
N VAL A 138 12.57 1.15 -14.43
CA VAL A 138 11.41 1.62 -13.67
C VAL A 138 11.19 0.74 -12.44
N ALA A 139 11.28 -0.59 -12.56
CA ALA A 139 11.15 -1.50 -11.43
C ALA A 139 12.16 -1.18 -10.31
N TYR A 140 13.41 -0.92 -10.69
CA TYR A 140 14.52 -0.63 -9.79
C TYR A 140 14.36 0.72 -9.08
N THR A 141 14.09 1.79 -9.84
CA THR A 141 13.94 3.15 -9.30
C THR A 141 12.69 3.31 -8.46
N SER A 142 11.59 2.62 -8.81
CA SER A 142 10.29 2.71 -8.15
C SER A 142 10.14 1.82 -6.90
N ALA A 143 11.02 0.83 -6.71
CA ALA A 143 10.93 -0.11 -5.60
C ALA A 143 10.98 0.50 -4.17
N PRO A 144 11.67 1.61 -3.88
CA PRO A 144 11.81 2.11 -2.49
C PRO A 144 10.63 2.99 -2.09
N TYR A 145 9.72 3.29 -3.02
CA TYR A 145 8.69 4.30 -2.82
C TYR A 145 7.68 3.86 -1.74
N VAL A 146 7.56 4.69 -0.70
CA VAL A 146 6.60 4.50 0.39
C VAL A 146 5.37 5.37 0.14
N ASN A 147 4.19 4.75 0.11
CA ASN A 147 2.93 5.48 -0.10
C ASN A 147 2.39 6.07 1.20
N PHE A 148 2.46 5.29 2.29
CA PHE A 148 1.89 5.64 3.59
C PHE A 148 2.81 5.17 4.71
N VAL A 149 2.98 6.00 5.75
CA VAL A 149 3.61 5.56 7.00
C VAL A 149 2.61 5.66 8.12
N HIS A 150 2.37 4.54 8.79
CA HIS A 150 1.55 4.52 9.98
C HIS A 150 2.42 4.37 11.22
N LEU A 151 2.13 5.15 12.25
CA LEU A 151 2.77 5.03 13.56
C LEU A 151 1.87 4.18 14.48
N ALA A 152 2.47 3.21 15.18
CA ALA A 152 1.79 2.45 16.21
C ALA A 152 1.71 3.28 17.51
N LEU A 153 0.50 3.52 18.01
CA LEU A 153 0.31 4.22 19.29
C LEU A 153 0.15 3.24 20.44
N PRO A 154 0.88 3.44 21.55
CA PRO A 154 0.61 2.74 22.80
C PRO A 154 -0.73 3.20 23.41
N SER A 155 -1.32 2.38 24.28
CA SER A 155 -2.63 2.64 24.90
C SER A 155 -2.72 4.00 25.60
N PHE A 156 -1.64 4.47 26.23
CA PHE A 156 -1.60 5.77 26.90
C PHE A 156 -1.77 6.96 25.92
N ALA A 157 -1.21 6.86 24.72
CA ALA A 157 -1.26 7.91 23.70
C ALA A 157 -2.60 7.91 22.94
N ARG A 158 -3.46 6.91 23.14
CA ARG A 158 -4.80 6.80 22.52
C ARG A 158 -5.89 7.55 23.29
N ARG A 159 -5.56 8.25 24.38
CA ARG A 159 -6.54 8.98 25.19
C ARG A 159 -7.10 10.21 24.46
N SER A 160 -6.25 10.98 23.78
CA SER A 160 -6.66 12.18 23.05
C SER A 160 -5.76 12.44 21.84
N ARG A 161 -6.18 13.36 20.96
CA ARG A 161 -5.41 13.77 19.77
C ARG A 161 -4.11 14.45 20.19
N GLU A 162 -4.15 15.24 21.25
CA GLU A 162 -3.02 15.98 21.81
C GLU A 162 -1.99 15.02 22.41
N ALA A 163 -2.46 13.98 23.13
CA ALA A 163 -1.58 12.93 23.66
C ALA A 163 -0.88 12.15 22.54
N ALA A 164 -1.58 11.88 21.43
CA ALA A 164 -1.01 11.26 20.24
C ALA A 164 0.07 12.15 19.59
N VAL A 165 -0.19 13.45 19.44
CA VAL A 165 0.78 14.42 18.90
C VAL A 165 1.99 14.55 19.84
N HIS A 166 1.78 14.65 21.15
CA HIS A 166 2.85 14.72 22.13
C HIS A 166 3.75 13.48 22.11
N TYR A 167 3.14 12.29 22.02
CA TYR A 167 3.89 11.05 21.85
C TYR A 167 4.67 11.02 20.53
N ALA A 168 4.08 11.50 19.44
CA ALA A 168 4.75 11.54 18.14
C ALA A 168 5.91 12.54 18.09
N LYS A 169 5.90 13.60 18.91
CA LYS A 169 7.05 14.50 19.10
C LYS A 169 8.19 13.83 19.88
N ASN A 170 7.85 13.04 20.91
CA ASN A 170 8.79 12.39 21.81
C ASN A 170 8.81 10.87 21.61
N LEU A 171 9.19 10.42 20.42
CA LEU A 171 9.18 8.99 20.10
C LEU A 171 10.33 8.23 20.75
N PRO A 172 10.04 7.14 21.48
CA PRO A 172 11.07 6.23 21.93
C PRO A 172 11.65 5.45 20.74
N PRO A 173 12.94 5.05 20.79
CA PRO A 173 13.55 4.21 19.74
C PRO A 173 12.83 2.88 19.51
N THR A 174 12.07 2.39 20.50
CA THR A 174 11.28 1.16 20.43
C THR A 174 9.96 1.31 19.67
N ALA A 175 9.57 2.53 19.31
CA ALA A 175 8.34 2.79 18.57
C ALA A 175 8.35 2.08 17.20
N THR A 176 7.22 1.46 16.84
CA THR A 176 7.09 0.73 15.57
C THR A 176 6.38 1.57 14.52
N LEU A 177 7.03 1.75 13.38
CA LEU A 177 6.52 2.35 12.17
C LEU A 177 6.09 1.26 11.18
N TYR A 178 4.90 1.39 10.62
CA TYR A 178 4.40 0.53 9.55
C TYR A 178 4.52 1.26 8.22
N LEU A 179 5.53 0.89 7.44
CA LEU A 179 5.78 1.43 6.11
C LEU A 179 4.92 0.68 5.10
N ASN A 180 4.09 1.39 4.34
CA ASN A 180 3.33 0.81 3.24
C ASN A 180 4.06 1.06 1.92
N THR A 181 4.68 0.01 1.40
CA THR A 181 5.35 0.00 0.10
C THR A 181 4.49 -0.70 -0.93
N MET A 182 4.82 -0.57 -2.20
CA MET A 182 4.12 -1.26 -3.27
C MET A 182 5.04 -2.28 -3.93
N ARG A 183 4.58 -3.53 -4.09
CA ARG A 183 5.32 -4.53 -4.86
C ARG A 183 5.48 -4.08 -6.31
N PHE A 184 6.32 -4.80 -7.05
CA PHE A 184 6.41 -4.67 -8.50
C PHE A 184 5.02 -4.77 -9.15
N ASN A 185 4.24 -5.78 -8.76
CA ASN A 185 2.86 -6.00 -9.23
C ASN A 185 1.80 -5.15 -8.48
N THR A 186 2.10 -3.89 -8.15
CA THR A 186 1.18 -2.90 -7.54
C THR A 186 0.44 -3.29 -6.23
N ILE A 187 0.70 -4.48 -5.68
CA ILE A 187 0.12 -4.94 -4.43
C ILE A 187 0.75 -4.20 -3.25
N PRO A 188 -0.04 -3.55 -2.38
CA PRO A 188 0.47 -2.88 -1.18
C PRO A 188 1.07 -3.91 -0.21
N ARG A 189 2.19 -3.55 0.41
CA ARG A 189 2.92 -4.35 1.40
C ARG A 189 3.25 -3.48 2.60
N THR A 190 2.69 -3.84 3.73
CA THR A 190 3.02 -3.22 5.02
C THR A 190 4.23 -3.91 5.64
N ILE A 191 5.22 -3.12 6.07
CA ILE A 191 6.45 -3.60 6.70
C ILE A 191 6.58 -2.93 8.07
N PRO A 192 6.57 -3.69 9.17
CA PRO A 192 6.86 -3.15 10.50
C PRO A 192 8.36 -2.89 10.62
N VAL A 193 8.73 -1.70 11.10
CA VAL A 193 10.10 -1.28 11.33
C VAL A 193 10.17 -0.52 12.65
N ARG A 194 11.17 -0.79 13.48
CA ARG A 194 11.38 -0.05 14.73
C ARG A 194 12.16 1.23 14.44
N LEU A 195 11.79 2.34 15.07
CA LEU A 195 12.40 3.64 14.83
C LEU A 195 13.91 3.64 15.08
N GLY A 196 14.38 2.91 16.11
CA GLY A 196 15.80 2.77 16.42
C GLY A 196 16.60 1.94 15.41
N ASP A 197 15.93 1.09 14.62
CA ASP A 197 16.58 0.26 13.59
C ASP A 197 16.62 0.97 12.21
N VAL A 198 15.99 2.15 12.09
CA VAL A 198 15.99 2.97 10.88
C VAL A 198 17.19 3.92 10.91
N MET A 199 18.03 3.84 9.88
CA MET A 199 19.17 4.73 9.67
C MET A 199 19.02 5.44 8.32
N PRO A 200 19.48 6.70 8.17
CA PRO A 200 19.45 7.36 6.88
C PRO A 200 20.46 6.70 5.92
N ASP A 201 20.06 6.55 4.67
CA ASP A 201 20.86 5.92 3.62
C ASP A 201 20.68 6.72 2.33
N LYS A 202 21.75 6.80 1.52
CA LYS A 202 21.77 7.56 0.26
C LYS A 202 22.47 6.74 -0.81
N HIS A 203 21.76 6.52 -1.90
CA HIS A 203 22.31 5.89 -3.10
C HIS A 203 22.36 6.87 -4.28
N ALA A 204 23.37 6.71 -5.15
CA ALA A 204 23.55 7.57 -6.32
C ALA A 204 22.49 7.31 -7.41
N VAL A 205 22.15 6.03 -7.63
CA VAL A 205 21.30 5.61 -8.76
C VAL A 205 19.81 5.52 -8.37
N ARG A 206 19.51 5.45 -7.08
CA ARG A 206 18.16 5.19 -6.57
C ARG A 206 17.77 6.22 -5.52
N PRO A 207 16.55 6.78 -5.59
CA PRO A 207 16.05 7.65 -4.55
C PRO A 207 15.83 6.80 -3.28
N VAL A 208 16.75 6.88 -2.32
CA VAL A 208 16.67 6.25 -1.00
C VAL A 208 16.92 7.34 0.03
N LYS A 209 16.16 7.31 1.13
CA LYS A 209 16.34 8.23 2.26
C LYS A 209 16.71 7.53 3.54
N PHE A 210 16.22 6.30 3.74
CA PHE A 210 16.55 5.52 4.92
C PHE A 210 16.49 4.02 4.66
N GLN A 211 17.22 3.29 5.48
CA GLN A 211 17.37 1.85 5.47
C GLN A 211 16.99 1.27 6.84
N ASN A 212 16.30 0.12 6.81
CA ASN A 212 16.12 -0.73 7.99
C ASN A 212 17.35 -1.65 8.14
N THR A 213 18.05 -1.50 9.26
CA THR A 213 19.23 -2.31 9.63
C THR A 213 18.87 -3.69 10.17
N ASN A 214 17.68 -3.85 10.75
CA ASN A 214 17.21 -5.10 11.33
C ASN A 214 15.91 -5.56 10.64
N PRO A 215 16.00 -6.10 9.41
CA PRO A 215 14.83 -6.63 8.72
C PRO A 215 14.29 -7.87 9.44
N ALA A 216 12.95 -7.95 9.55
CA ALA A 216 12.30 -9.14 10.09
C ALA A 216 12.74 -10.40 9.32
N LYS A 217 13.18 -11.42 10.06
CA LYS A 217 13.59 -12.70 9.48
C LYS A 217 12.41 -13.34 8.74
N ARG A 218 12.66 -13.84 7.54
CA ARG A 218 11.66 -14.54 6.73
C ARG A 218 12.23 -15.84 6.17
N PRO A 219 11.37 -16.83 5.93
CA PRO A 219 11.74 -18.01 5.16
C PRO A 219 12.32 -17.60 3.79
N TRP A 220 13.38 -18.28 3.37
CA TRP A 220 14.13 -17.97 2.14
C TRP A 220 13.22 -17.96 0.89
N TRP A 221 12.20 -18.80 0.84
CA TRP A 221 11.24 -18.91 -0.27
C TRP A 221 10.36 -17.67 -0.46
N MET A 222 10.19 -16.84 0.57
CA MET A 222 9.31 -15.66 0.51
C MET A 222 10.06 -14.37 0.11
N GLY A 223 11.35 -14.50 -0.16
CA GLY A 223 12.23 -13.40 -0.53
C GLY A 223 12.57 -12.46 0.63
N LYS A 224 13.57 -11.60 0.40
CA LYS A 224 14.04 -10.61 1.38
C LYS A 224 13.01 -9.48 1.56
N HIS A 225 13.01 -8.86 2.75
CA HIS A 225 12.28 -7.61 2.95
C HIS A 225 12.99 -6.48 2.21
N PRO A 226 12.25 -5.52 1.61
CA PRO A 226 12.83 -4.25 1.24
C PRO A 226 13.47 -3.64 2.48
N THR A 227 14.76 -3.36 2.41
CA THR A 227 15.51 -2.69 3.48
C THR A 227 15.53 -1.19 3.24
N GLN A 228 15.46 -0.74 1.98
CA GLN A 228 15.57 0.65 1.57
C GLN A 228 14.22 1.26 1.27
N PHE A 229 14.05 2.50 1.71
CA PHE A 229 12.80 3.23 1.60
C PHE A 229 13.04 4.69 1.21
N PHE A 230 12.07 5.22 0.48
CA PHE A 230 12.03 6.60 0.04
C PHE A 230 10.75 7.27 0.53
N THR A 231 10.94 8.41 1.17
CA THR A 231 9.89 9.33 1.58
C THR A 231 10.33 10.75 1.24
N THR A 232 9.36 11.65 1.21
CA THR A 232 9.64 13.09 1.20
C THR A 232 9.74 13.65 2.61
N ASP A 233 10.47 14.76 2.74
CA ASP A 233 10.70 15.42 4.04
C ASP A 233 9.38 15.96 4.64
N ARG A 234 8.41 16.30 3.78
CA ARG A 234 7.05 16.71 4.15
C ARG A 234 6.03 15.70 3.65
N SER A 235 4.97 15.50 4.43
CA SER A 235 3.78 14.77 3.99
C SER A 235 2.94 15.63 3.05
N GLN A 236 2.39 15.05 1.98
CA GLN A 236 1.42 15.75 1.14
C GLN A 236 0.11 16.00 1.93
N PRO A 237 -0.59 17.12 1.68
CA PRO A 237 -1.91 17.33 2.28
C PRO A 237 -2.85 16.24 1.78
N GLY A 238 -3.28 15.39 2.70
CA GLY A 238 -4.28 14.36 2.48
C GLY A 238 -5.64 14.80 3.00
N ARG A 239 -6.69 14.05 2.66
CA ARG A 239 -8.01 14.24 3.27
C ARG A 239 -7.88 14.13 4.79
N GLN A 240 -8.19 15.23 5.49
CA GLN A 240 -8.10 15.28 6.94
C GLN A 240 -9.05 14.23 7.53
N SER A 241 -8.46 13.23 8.20
CA SER A 241 -9.16 12.18 8.92
C SER A 241 -8.75 12.26 10.38
N THR A 242 -9.60 11.82 11.29
CA THR A 242 -9.30 11.72 12.73
C THR A 242 -8.08 10.83 13.03
N ALA A 243 -7.68 9.99 12.06
CA ALA A 243 -6.51 9.14 12.10
C ALA A 243 -5.27 9.74 11.40
N PHE A 244 -5.35 10.93 10.80
CA PHE A 244 -4.29 11.53 10.00
C PHE A 244 -3.60 12.69 10.72
N TYR A 245 -2.29 12.58 10.89
CA TYR A 245 -1.45 13.47 11.69
C TYR A 245 -0.20 13.89 10.88
N PRO A 246 -0.38 14.70 9.82
CA PRO A 246 0.72 15.12 8.94
C PRO A 246 1.79 15.95 9.67
N GLU A 247 1.37 16.69 10.69
CA GLU A 247 2.20 17.57 11.51
C GLU A 247 3.30 16.85 12.30
N ALA A 248 3.11 15.56 12.59
CA ALA A 248 4.11 14.77 13.31
C ALA A 248 5.24 14.24 12.40
N TRP A 249 5.05 14.21 11.08
CA TRP A 249 6.03 13.64 10.15
C TRP A 249 7.41 14.32 10.19
N PRO A 250 7.51 15.67 10.19
CA PRO A 250 8.80 16.35 10.19
C PRO A 250 9.67 16.01 11.40
N ASP A 251 9.06 15.85 12.58
CA ASP A 251 9.77 15.51 13.81
C ASP A 251 10.28 14.07 13.78
N ILE A 252 9.44 13.14 13.31
CA ILE A 252 9.82 11.74 13.06
C ILE A 252 10.97 11.65 12.07
N TYR A 253 10.87 12.39 10.96
CA TYR A 253 11.86 12.37 9.90
C TYR A 253 13.19 12.94 10.38
N ARG A 254 13.18 14.04 11.13
CA ARG A 254 14.38 14.60 11.77
C ARG A 254 15.02 13.59 12.73
N ARG A 255 14.20 12.85 13.50
CA ARG A 255 14.70 11.81 14.41
C ARG A 255 15.38 10.66 13.66
N ILE A 256 14.80 10.22 12.54
CA ILE A 256 15.40 9.21 11.66
C ILE A 256 16.75 9.69 11.14
N GLN A 257 16.85 10.96 10.71
CA GLN A 257 18.12 11.53 10.25
C GLN A 257 19.17 11.59 11.37
N SER A 258 18.78 11.96 12.60
CA SER A 258 19.70 12.01 13.74
C SER A 258 20.27 10.66 14.17
N ASN A 259 19.59 9.54 13.85
CA ASN A 259 20.10 8.19 14.19
C ASN A 259 21.45 7.86 13.51
N SER A 260 21.83 8.59 12.46
CA SER A 260 23.17 8.46 11.85
C SER A 260 24.31 8.98 12.73
N LEU A 261 24.03 9.95 13.60
CA LEU A 261 25.05 10.66 14.37
C LEU A 261 25.50 9.89 15.61
N GLY A 262 24.69 8.95 16.12
CA GLY A 262 24.97 8.21 17.34
C GLY A 262 25.80 6.93 17.17
N LYS A 263 26.27 6.61 15.95
CA LYS A 263 27.05 5.40 15.65
C LYS A 263 28.38 5.67 14.93
N ARG A 264 28.84 6.92 14.92
CA ARG A 264 30.19 7.28 14.47
C ARG A 264 31.11 7.45 15.66
#